data_AF-A0A7R9AIG1-F1
#
_entry.id   AF-A0A7R9AIG1-F1
#
_cell.length_a   1.000
_cell.length_b   1.000
_cell.length_c   1.000
_cell.angle_alpha   90.00
_cell.angle_beta   90.00
_cell.angle_gamma   90.00
#
_symmetry.space_group_name_H-M   'P 1'
#
loop_
_entity.id
_entity.type
_entity.pdbx_description
1 polymer ?
#
loop_
_entity_poly.entity_id
_entity_poly.type
_entity_poly.pdbx_seq_one_letter_code
_entity_poly.pdbx_strand_id
1 'polypeptide(L)'
;VCRALGIPCRCVSNFVSAHDTDATLSIDKYFDVFGDVIEGGPGGECLDTVWNFHVWNDAWMARPDLPPGYGGWQAIDATPQETSEGRNQCGPASLAAIRNGEVGFAYDTPFVFTEVNADLKHWQEDPESQWGFSLRQTVDYHVGRAIITKRPGRDDDQGDGDAEDIIDQYKNTEGTTSERLAMMNAVRILKPSFPHEDRKPAASAEDVHFDLVELDRILVGESFSVTVHLRVSPRVGFRVDSGLRLTDGDQ
;
A
#
# COMPACT_ATOMS: atom_id res chain seq x y z
N VAL A 1 16.76 16.91 11.81
CA VAL A 1 18.04 17.33 11.17
C VAL A 1 17.82 18.38 10.07
N CYS A 2 17.01 18.13 9.04
CA CYS A 2 16.79 19.03 7.90
C CYS A 2 16.55 20.50 8.28
N ARG A 3 15.58 20.77 9.18
CA ARG A 3 15.26 22.13 9.62
C ARG A 3 16.46 22.86 10.26
N ALA A 4 17.31 22.16 11.01
CA ALA A 4 18.50 22.74 11.63
C ALA A 4 19.59 23.11 10.61
N LEU A 5 19.62 22.41 9.47
CA LEU A 5 20.52 22.69 8.34
C LEU A 5 19.93 23.71 7.35
N GLY A 6 18.73 24.24 7.62
CA GLY A 6 18.06 25.21 6.75
C GLY A 6 17.28 24.60 5.58
N ILE A 7 17.05 23.28 5.59
CA ILE A 7 16.24 22.60 4.57
C ILE A 7 14.79 22.56 5.07
N PRO A 8 13.81 23.17 4.36
CA PRO A 8 12.40 23.08 4.74
C PRO A 8 11.95 21.63 4.72
N CYS A 9 11.28 21.19 5.78
CA CYS A 9 10.93 19.80 5.97
C CYS A 9 9.67 19.63 6.83
N ARG A 10 8.87 18.62 6.52
CA ARG A 10 7.66 18.20 7.27
C ARG A 10 7.66 16.70 7.50
N CYS A 11 6.95 16.26 8.55
CA CYS A 11 6.67 14.83 8.76
C CYS A 11 5.41 14.45 8.00
N VAL A 12 5.37 13.22 7.50
CA VAL A 12 4.24 12.68 6.74
C VAL A 12 3.87 11.33 7.34
N SER A 13 2.58 11.11 7.56
CA SER A 13 2.05 9.83 8.01
C SER A 13 1.19 9.23 6.91
N ASN A 14 1.53 8.03 6.45
CA ASN A 14 0.80 7.23 5.49
C ASN A 14 0.05 6.12 6.21
N PHE A 15 -1.27 6.05 6.06
CA PHE A 15 -2.10 5.01 6.64
C PHE A 15 -2.29 3.85 5.67
N VAL A 16 -2.20 2.62 6.19
CA VAL A 16 -2.20 1.38 5.39
C VAL A 16 -1.01 1.40 4.41
N SER A 17 0.19 1.56 4.95
CA SER A 17 1.43 1.68 4.19
C SER A 17 1.93 0.31 3.77
N ALA A 18 2.14 0.09 2.48
CA ALA A 18 2.71 -1.14 1.98
C ALA A 18 4.23 -1.17 2.25
N HIS A 19 4.76 -2.36 2.51
CA HIS A 19 6.19 -2.65 2.55
C HIS A 19 6.42 -3.88 1.66
N ASP A 20 6.81 -3.61 0.41
CA ASP A 20 7.11 -4.59 -0.64
C ASP A 20 8.59 -4.94 -0.59
N THR A 21 8.87 -6.23 -0.39
CA THR A 21 10.21 -6.76 -0.14
C THR A 21 10.88 -7.35 -1.38
N ASP A 22 10.15 -7.48 -2.49
CA ASP A 22 10.63 -8.08 -3.73
C ASP A 22 10.52 -7.18 -4.97
N ALA A 23 10.12 -5.91 -4.76
CA ALA A 23 10.01 -4.84 -5.75
C ALA A 23 9.04 -5.19 -6.89
N THR A 24 7.96 -5.90 -6.58
CA THR A 24 6.94 -6.30 -7.55
C THR A 24 5.86 -5.25 -7.80
N LEU A 25 5.81 -4.17 -6.99
CA LEU A 25 4.73 -3.18 -6.90
C LEU A 25 3.40 -3.77 -6.38
N SER A 26 3.42 -4.99 -5.86
CA SER A 26 2.28 -5.61 -5.20
C SER A 26 2.64 -5.99 -3.78
N ILE A 27 1.61 -6.22 -2.98
CA ILE A 27 1.74 -6.94 -1.71
C ILE A 27 1.09 -8.28 -1.92
N ASP A 28 1.86 -9.34 -1.77
CA ASP A 28 1.39 -10.69 -2.06
C ASP A 28 1.10 -11.45 -0.75
N LYS A 29 -0.15 -11.90 -0.59
CA LYS A 29 -0.58 -12.75 0.54
C LYS A 29 -0.98 -14.11 0.02
N TYR A 30 -0.41 -15.14 0.63
CA TYR A 30 -0.60 -16.53 0.22
C TYR A 30 -1.46 -17.25 1.25
N PHE A 31 -2.36 -18.09 0.74
CA PHE A 31 -3.29 -18.87 1.53
C PHE A 31 -3.27 -20.32 1.09
N ASP A 32 -3.41 -21.25 2.03
CA ASP A 32 -3.54 -22.66 1.72
C ASP A 32 -4.94 -23.02 1.18
N VAL A 33 -5.15 -24.29 0.86
CA VAL A 33 -6.45 -24.79 0.38
C VAL A 33 -7.59 -24.62 1.40
N PHE A 34 -7.29 -24.40 2.68
CA PHE A 34 -8.25 -24.20 3.75
C PHE A 34 -8.51 -22.72 4.05
N GLY A 35 -7.71 -21.82 3.47
CA GLY A 35 -7.80 -20.37 3.67
C GLY A 35 -6.94 -19.86 4.83
N ASP A 36 -6.03 -20.69 5.37
CA ASP A 36 -5.05 -20.25 6.34
C ASP A 36 -3.87 -19.55 5.65
N VAL A 37 -3.36 -18.48 6.26
CA VAL A 37 -2.22 -17.71 5.74
C VAL A 37 -0.97 -18.59 5.73
N ILE A 38 -0.26 -18.59 4.61
CA ILE A 38 1.08 -19.18 4.46
C ILE A 38 2.10 -18.05 4.72
N GLU A 39 2.58 -17.97 5.96
CA GLU A 39 3.60 -17.00 6.37
C GLU A 39 4.87 -17.15 5.53
N GLY A 40 5.38 -16.05 4.99
CA GLY A 40 6.55 -16.06 4.10
C GLY A 40 6.25 -16.52 2.66
N GLY A 41 4.99 -16.84 2.33
CA GLY A 41 4.62 -17.40 1.03
C GLY A 41 5.19 -18.81 0.79
N PRO A 42 5.11 -19.33 -0.46
CA PRO A 42 5.42 -20.73 -0.75
C PRO A 42 6.88 -21.10 -0.50
N GLY A 43 7.78 -20.12 -0.60
CA GLY A 43 9.22 -20.27 -0.40
C GLY A 43 9.75 -19.76 0.94
N GLY A 44 8.92 -19.12 1.77
CA GLY A 44 9.36 -18.49 3.03
C GLY A 44 10.09 -17.15 2.88
N GLU A 45 10.11 -16.56 1.68
CA GLU A 45 10.87 -15.35 1.35
C GLU A 45 9.98 -14.11 1.10
N CYS A 46 8.65 -14.28 1.01
CA CYS A 46 7.71 -13.18 0.85
C CYS A 46 7.41 -12.55 2.20
N LEU A 47 8.11 -11.46 2.51
CA LEU A 47 8.02 -10.75 3.80
C LEU A 47 7.18 -9.47 3.68
N ASP A 48 6.32 -9.41 2.68
CA ASP A 48 5.50 -8.24 2.41
C ASP A 48 4.52 -7.96 3.55
N THR A 49 4.47 -6.72 3.98
CA THR A 49 3.61 -6.28 5.08
C THR A 49 2.81 -5.04 4.71
N VAL A 50 1.68 -4.87 5.38
CA VAL A 50 0.90 -3.63 5.31
C VAL A 50 0.83 -3.08 6.73
N TRP A 51 1.48 -1.96 6.96
CA TRP A 51 1.54 -1.32 8.26
C TRP A 51 0.28 -0.47 8.46
N ASN A 52 -0.27 -0.49 9.67
CA ASN A 52 -1.42 0.37 10.03
C ASN A 52 -1.14 1.84 9.68
N PHE A 53 0.07 2.28 9.98
CA PHE A 53 0.63 3.52 9.46
C PHE A 53 2.15 3.44 9.38
N HIS A 54 2.73 4.25 8.53
CA HIS A 54 4.17 4.49 8.45
C HIS A 54 4.45 6.00 8.40
N VAL A 55 5.61 6.43 8.88
CA VAL A 55 5.98 7.85 8.98
C VAL A 55 7.34 8.08 8.34
N TRP A 56 7.40 9.06 7.45
CA TRP A 56 8.64 9.56 6.85
C TRP A 56 8.69 11.09 6.85
N ASN A 57 9.64 11.67 6.12
CA ASN A 57 9.78 13.12 5.97
C ASN A 57 9.73 13.56 4.51
N ASP A 58 9.13 14.73 4.26
CA ASP A 58 9.33 15.45 3.00
C ASP A 58 10.35 16.56 3.21
N ALA A 59 11.30 16.70 2.29
CA ALA A 59 12.25 17.80 2.23
C ALA A 59 12.04 18.62 0.95
N TRP A 60 12.01 19.95 1.05
CA TRP A 60 11.81 20.84 -0.09
C TRP A 60 13.13 21.20 -0.76
N MET A 61 13.32 20.79 -2.02
CA MET A 61 14.50 21.12 -2.80
C MET A 61 14.25 21.08 -4.32
N ALA A 62 15.15 21.69 -5.09
CA ALA A 62 15.18 21.49 -6.54
C ALA A 62 15.81 20.13 -6.89
N ARG A 63 15.44 19.59 -8.07
CA ARG A 63 16.00 18.36 -8.64
C ARG A 63 16.68 18.65 -9.98
N PRO A 64 17.87 19.31 -9.99
CA PRO A 64 18.57 19.65 -11.23
C PRO A 64 19.09 18.41 -11.98
N ASP A 65 19.12 17.27 -11.31
CA ASP A 65 19.42 15.95 -11.85
C ASP A 65 18.24 15.31 -12.62
N LEU A 66 17.02 15.83 -12.44
CA LEU A 66 15.80 15.38 -13.14
C LEU A 66 15.32 16.44 -14.15
N PRO A 67 14.44 16.08 -15.10
CA PRO A 67 13.81 17.06 -15.98
C PRO A 67 13.05 18.16 -15.21
N PRO A 68 12.78 19.32 -15.83
CA PRO A 68 11.94 20.35 -15.22
C PRO A 68 10.56 19.79 -14.82
N GLY A 69 10.14 20.03 -13.58
CA GLY A 69 8.85 19.58 -13.04
C GLY A 69 8.95 18.70 -11.79
N TYR A 70 10.13 18.13 -11.48
CA TYR A 70 10.31 17.19 -10.36
C TYR A 70 10.89 17.81 -9.07
N GLY A 71 11.12 19.12 -9.04
CA GLY A 71 11.47 19.83 -7.81
C GLY A 71 10.28 19.98 -6.84
N GLY A 72 10.52 20.60 -5.68
CA GLY A 72 9.50 20.77 -4.64
C GLY A 72 9.71 19.76 -3.51
N TRP A 73 8.63 19.18 -2.98
CA TRP A 73 8.71 18.16 -1.94
C TRP A 73 9.33 16.86 -2.45
N GLN A 74 10.28 16.34 -1.68
CA GLN A 74 10.94 15.06 -1.92
C GLN A 74 10.79 14.18 -0.68
N ALA A 75 10.27 12.97 -0.85
CA ALA A 75 10.18 11.99 0.24
C ALA A 75 11.58 11.47 0.58
N ILE A 76 11.89 11.44 1.86
CA ILE A 76 13.07 10.82 2.47
C ILE A 76 12.61 9.99 3.65
N ASP A 77 13.12 8.76 3.74
CA ASP A 77 12.81 7.86 4.84
C ASP A 77 14.10 7.37 5.51
N ALA A 78 14.17 7.53 6.83
CA ALA A 78 15.29 7.10 7.65
C ALA A 78 15.01 5.76 8.36
N THR A 79 13.79 5.24 8.22
CA THR A 79 13.40 3.93 8.73
C THR A 79 14.12 2.86 7.92
N PRO A 80 14.90 1.95 8.54
CA PRO A 80 15.67 0.95 7.83
C PRO A 80 14.76 -0.19 7.36
N GLN A 81 14.00 0.06 6.29
CA GLN A 81 13.12 -0.91 5.64
C GLN A 81 13.91 -1.71 4.61
N GLU A 82 14.24 -1.07 3.49
CA GLU A 82 14.99 -1.66 2.39
C GLU A 82 16.39 -1.05 2.23
N THR A 83 17.30 -1.82 1.63
CA THR A 83 18.64 -1.31 1.33
C THR A 83 18.70 -0.65 -0.04
N SER A 84 19.21 0.57 -0.10
CA SER A 84 19.54 1.27 -1.34
C SER A 84 21.06 1.40 -1.45
N GLU A 85 21.63 0.91 -2.56
CA GLU A 85 23.08 0.84 -2.78
C GLU A 85 23.85 0.14 -1.63
N GLY A 86 23.23 -0.87 -1.02
CA GLY A 86 23.81 -1.65 0.08
C GLY A 86 23.82 -0.92 1.44
N ARG A 87 23.03 0.13 1.60
CA ARG A 87 22.88 0.89 2.85
C ARG A 87 21.40 1.09 3.18
N ASN A 88 21.08 1.21 4.46
CA ASN A 88 19.73 1.58 4.90
C ASN A 88 19.54 3.08 4.71
N GLN A 89 19.06 3.47 3.54
CA GLN A 89 18.79 4.84 3.12
C GLN A 89 17.65 4.83 2.08
N CYS A 90 16.82 5.87 2.09
CA CYS A 90 15.74 6.01 1.11
C CYS A 90 15.56 7.49 0.72
N GLY A 91 15.49 7.74 -0.59
CA GLY A 91 15.24 9.05 -1.18
C GLY A 91 16.51 9.88 -1.43
N PRO A 92 16.37 11.12 -1.92
CA PRO A 92 15.12 11.86 -2.14
C PRO A 92 14.31 11.39 -3.36
N ALA A 93 13.06 10.98 -3.13
CA ALA A 93 12.10 10.61 -4.18
C ALA A 93 11.16 11.78 -4.48
N SER A 94 11.02 12.18 -5.75
CA SER A 94 10.16 13.30 -6.12
C SER A 94 8.68 12.93 -5.97
N LEU A 95 7.89 13.70 -5.22
CA LEU A 95 6.45 13.46 -5.09
C LEU A 95 5.73 13.52 -6.44
N ALA A 96 6.18 14.37 -7.36
CA ALA A 96 5.65 14.42 -8.72
C ALA A 96 5.92 13.11 -9.48
N ALA A 97 7.12 12.54 -9.36
CA ALA A 97 7.46 11.27 -9.99
C ALA A 97 6.66 10.11 -9.39
N ILE A 98 6.50 10.09 -8.06
CA ILE A 98 5.66 9.13 -7.34
C ILE A 98 4.22 9.21 -7.86
N ARG A 99 3.61 10.40 -7.85
CA ARG A 99 2.22 10.58 -8.31
C ARG A 99 1.96 10.12 -9.75
N ASN A 100 2.95 10.25 -10.62
CA ASN A 100 2.84 9.88 -12.03
C ASN A 100 3.27 8.43 -12.33
N GLY A 101 3.73 7.67 -11.33
CA GLY A 101 4.29 6.33 -11.52
C GLY A 101 5.57 6.33 -12.36
N GLU A 102 6.35 7.40 -12.30
CA GLU A 102 7.61 7.57 -13.03
C GLU A 102 8.79 7.01 -12.22
N VAL A 103 8.65 5.74 -11.83
CA VAL A 103 9.54 5.04 -10.90
C VAL A 103 10.97 4.82 -11.39
N GLY A 104 11.26 5.16 -12.66
CA GLY A 104 12.61 5.11 -13.21
C GLY A 104 13.52 6.27 -12.77
N PHE A 105 12.96 7.30 -12.13
CA PHE A 105 13.75 8.40 -11.59
C PHE A 105 14.32 8.06 -10.22
N ALA A 106 15.59 8.39 -10.02
CA ALA A 106 16.22 8.29 -8.72
C ALA A 106 15.60 9.29 -7.72
N TYR A 107 15.71 9.08 -6.41
CA TYR A 107 16.23 7.90 -5.72
C TYR A 107 15.05 7.13 -5.11
N ASP A 108 15.11 5.80 -5.15
CA ASP A 108 14.16 4.90 -4.47
C ASP A 108 12.66 5.16 -4.77
N THR A 109 12.36 5.85 -5.87
CA THR A 109 10.98 6.12 -6.30
C THR A 109 10.12 4.86 -6.43
N PRO A 110 10.62 3.69 -6.92
CA PRO A 110 9.83 2.46 -6.93
C PRO A 110 9.34 2.08 -5.54
N PHE A 111 10.22 2.11 -4.54
CA PHE A 111 9.90 1.74 -3.16
C PHE A 111 8.82 2.66 -2.59
N VAL A 112 9.06 3.98 -2.61
CA VAL A 112 8.10 4.96 -2.08
C VAL A 112 6.77 4.94 -2.86
N PHE A 113 6.80 4.65 -4.17
CA PHE A 113 5.59 4.46 -4.96
C PHE A 113 4.77 3.28 -4.47
N THR A 114 5.42 2.14 -4.20
CA THR A 114 4.72 0.97 -3.68
C THR A 114 4.11 1.24 -2.31
N GLU A 115 4.81 1.95 -1.41
CA GLU A 115 4.29 2.26 -0.07
C GLU A 115 2.90 2.92 -0.07
N VAL A 116 2.57 3.67 -1.14
CA VAL A 116 1.29 4.41 -1.27
C VAL A 116 0.32 3.87 -2.34
N ASN A 117 0.78 3.03 -3.28
CA ASN A 117 -0.01 2.55 -4.43
C ASN A 117 -0.04 1.03 -4.64
N ALA A 118 0.58 0.21 -3.77
CA ALA A 118 0.62 -1.23 -4.02
C ALA A 118 -0.78 -1.85 -4.13
N ASP A 119 -0.95 -2.73 -5.14
CA ASP A 119 -2.11 -3.60 -5.20
C ASP A 119 -1.90 -4.79 -4.25
N LEU A 120 -2.89 -5.09 -3.40
CA LEU A 120 -2.88 -6.28 -2.54
C LEU A 120 -3.42 -7.47 -3.32
N LYS A 121 -2.62 -8.52 -3.48
CA LYS A 121 -2.97 -9.74 -4.20
C LYS A 121 -3.11 -10.90 -3.22
N HIS A 122 -4.24 -11.61 -3.30
CA HIS A 122 -4.48 -12.84 -2.55
C HIS A 122 -4.31 -14.04 -3.47
N TRP A 123 -3.29 -14.85 -3.19
CA TRP A 123 -2.99 -16.10 -3.86
C TRP A 123 -3.46 -17.25 -3.00
N GLN A 124 -4.10 -18.24 -3.61
CA GLN A 124 -4.50 -19.45 -2.91
C GLN A 124 -3.89 -20.68 -3.58
N GLU A 125 -3.48 -21.66 -2.77
CA GLU A 125 -3.07 -22.97 -3.27
C GLU A 125 -4.14 -23.54 -4.22
N ASP A 126 -3.66 -23.96 -5.38
CA ASP A 126 -4.49 -24.48 -6.46
C ASP A 126 -3.79 -25.68 -7.11
N PRO A 127 -4.27 -26.91 -6.83
CA PRO A 127 -3.72 -28.13 -7.44
C PRO A 127 -3.83 -28.18 -8.97
N GLU A 128 -4.71 -27.38 -9.58
CA GLU A 128 -4.86 -27.28 -11.04
C GLU A 128 -3.86 -26.29 -11.66
N SER A 129 -3.26 -25.41 -10.87
CA SER A 129 -2.25 -24.46 -11.31
C SER A 129 -0.89 -25.13 -11.54
N GLN A 130 -0.20 -24.75 -12.63
CA GLN A 130 1.12 -25.32 -12.96
C GLN A 130 2.19 -25.01 -11.92
N TRP A 131 2.06 -23.91 -11.20
CA TRP A 131 3.01 -23.50 -10.15
C TRP A 131 2.43 -23.63 -8.74
N GLY A 132 1.21 -24.18 -8.62
CA GLY A 132 0.59 -24.54 -7.35
C GLY A 132 -0.29 -23.45 -6.70
N PHE A 133 -0.41 -22.26 -7.30
CA PHE A 133 -1.23 -21.17 -6.78
C PHE A 133 -2.02 -20.46 -7.89
N SER A 134 -3.15 -19.87 -7.51
CA SER A 134 -3.99 -19.05 -8.38
C SER A 134 -4.36 -17.74 -7.71
N LEU A 135 -4.38 -16.65 -8.48
CA LEU A 135 -4.84 -15.34 -8.00
C LEU A 135 -6.34 -15.39 -7.75
N ARG A 136 -6.75 -15.20 -6.49
CA ARG A 136 -8.16 -15.19 -6.08
C ARG A 136 -8.74 -13.79 -6.04
N GLN A 137 -7.97 -12.83 -5.54
CA GLN A 137 -8.45 -11.46 -5.34
C GLN A 137 -7.33 -10.46 -5.57
N THR A 138 -7.69 -9.30 -6.11
CA THR A 138 -6.84 -8.11 -6.14
C THR A 138 -7.62 -6.96 -5.51
N VAL A 139 -7.10 -6.42 -4.42
CA VAL A 139 -7.62 -5.23 -3.76
C VAL A 139 -6.72 -4.06 -4.13
N ASP A 140 -7.26 -3.18 -4.96
CA ASP A 140 -6.50 -2.17 -5.69
C ASP A 140 -6.69 -0.74 -5.15
N TYR A 141 -7.34 -0.59 -4.00
CA TYR A 141 -7.65 0.69 -3.35
C TYR A 141 -7.31 0.69 -1.85
N HIS A 142 -6.62 -0.34 -1.36
CA HIS A 142 -6.42 -0.54 0.07
C HIS A 142 -5.23 0.21 0.63
N VAL A 143 -4.13 0.30 -0.13
CA VAL A 143 -2.87 0.89 0.33
C VAL A 143 -2.91 2.42 0.24
N GLY A 144 -2.28 3.11 1.20
CA GLY A 144 -2.18 4.56 1.23
C GLY A 144 -3.53 5.28 1.30
N ARG A 145 -4.37 4.95 2.29
CA ARG A 145 -5.76 5.47 2.38
C ARG A 145 -5.84 6.92 2.85
N ALA A 146 -4.83 7.37 3.58
CA ALA A 146 -4.70 8.76 4.02
C ALA A 146 -3.22 9.08 4.14
N ILE A 147 -2.82 10.24 3.63
CA ILE A 147 -1.44 10.73 3.76
C ILE A 147 -1.54 12.11 4.38
N ILE A 148 -1.12 12.25 5.63
CA ILE A 148 -1.36 13.46 6.42
C ILE A 148 -0.05 14.12 6.86
N THR A 149 -0.10 15.44 7.01
CA THR A 149 0.95 16.25 7.64
C THR A 149 0.33 17.32 8.53
N LYS A 150 1.14 18.02 9.32
CA LYS A 150 0.66 19.14 10.13
C LYS A 150 0.51 20.40 9.28
N ARG A 151 -0.65 21.06 9.36
CA ARG A 151 -0.93 22.35 8.73
C ARG A 151 0.03 23.43 9.23
N PRO A 152 0.56 24.27 8.33
CA PRO A 152 1.34 25.44 8.74
C PRO A 152 0.52 26.41 9.59
N GLY A 153 1.08 26.85 10.73
CA GLY A 153 0.51 27.92 11.55
C GLY A 153 -0.76 27.59 12.34
N ARG A 154 -1.22 26.33 12.33
CA ARG A 154 -2.34 25.84 13.14
C ARG A 154 -1.84 24.80 14.13
N ASP A 155 -2.35 24.84 15.35
CA ASP A 155 -2.04 23.90 16.43
C ASP A 155 -3.36 23.44 17.06
N ASP A 156 -3.52 22.14 17.26
CA ASP A 156 -4.68 21.55 17.92
C ASP A 156 -4.25 20.36 18.78
N ASP A 157 -3.85 20.63 20.03
CA ASP A 157 -3.36 19.60 20.96
C ASP A 157 -4.45 18.62 21.45
N GLN A 158 -5.72 18.89 21.14
CA GLN A 158 -6.88 18.15 21.67
C GLN A 158 -7.59 17.31 20.59
N GLY A 159 -7.36 17.63 19.32
CA GLY A 159 -8.04 17.02 18.17
C GLY A 159 -7.10 16.80 16.99
N ASP A 160 -7.67 16.73 15.80
CA ASP A 160 -7.00 16.55 14.52
C ASP A 160 -7.17 17.77 13.60
N GLY A 161 -7.60 18.91 14.14
CA GLY A 161 -7.90 20.10 13.35
C GLY A 161 -6.68 20.67 12.63
N ASP A 162 -5.49 20.42 13.13
CA ASP A 162 -4.23 20.81 12.50
C ASP A 162 -3.67 19.76 11.51
N ALA A 163 -4.36 18.62 11.29
CA ALA A 163 -4.00 17.67 10.26
C ALA A 163 -4.39 18.19 8.86
N GLU A 164 -3.48 18.06 7.90
CA GLU A 164 -3.65 18.36 6.47
C GLU A 164 -3.55 17.06 5.69
N ASP A 165 -4.58 16.72 4.93
CA ASP A 165 -4.51 15.62 3.97
C ASP A 165 -3.79 16.10 2.70
N ILE A 166 -2.75 15.36 2.32
CA ILE A 166 -1.86 15.64 1.19
C ILE A 166 -1.77 14.43 0.24
N ILE A 167 -2.74 13.51 0.29
CA ILE A 167 -2.80 12.31 -0.55
C ILE A 167 -2.69 12.63 -2.05
N ASP A 168 -3.27 13.75 -2.48
CA ASP A 168 -3.27 14.22 -3.86
C ASP A 168 -1.87 14.64 -4.35
N GLN A 169 -0.91 14.81 -3.45
CA GLN A 169 0.49 15.08 -3.79
C GLN A 169 1.26 13.80 -4.11
N TYR A 170 0.82 12.65 -3.58
CA TYR A 170 1.49 11.35 -3.74
C TYR A 170 0.81 10.45 -4.76
N LYS A 171 -0.50 10.52 -4.93
CA LYS A 171 -1.21 9.69 -5.91
C LYS A 171 -2.43 10.35 -6.50
N ASN A 172 -2.86 9.81 -7.63
CA ASN A 172 -4.11 10.22 -8.25
C ASN A 172 -5.29 9.58 -7.51
N THR A 173 -6.47 10.17 -7.63
CA THR A 173 -7.67 9.66 -6.95
C THR A 173 -7.98 8.22 -7.37
N GLU A 174 -8.20 7.35 -6.38
CA GLU A 174 -8.52 5.94 -6.58
C GLU A 174 -9.71 5.75 -7.55
N GLY A 175 -9.60 4.75 -8.42
CA GLY A 175 -10.63 4.41 -9.40
C GLY A 175 -10.68 5.36 -10.62
N THR A 176 -9.80 6.36 -10.69
CA THR A 176 -9.68 7.20 -11.88
C THR A 176 -8.76 6.57 -12.92
N THR A 177 -8.94 6.93 -14.19
CA THR A 177 -8.03 6.50 -15.26
C THR A 177 -6.60 6.95 -15.02
N SER A 178 -6.40 8.14 -14.45
CA SER A 178 -5.06 8.67 -14.16
C SER A 178 -4.30 7.85 -13.12
N GLU A 179 -5.01 7.34 -12.11
CA GLU A 179 -4.44 6.45 -11.10
C GLU A 179 -3.99 5.13 -11.74
N ARG A 180 -4.87 4.47 -12.51
CA ARG A 180 -4.48 3.24 -13.22
C ARG A 180 -3.35 3.45 -14.23
N LEU A 181 -3.32 4.60 -14.90
CA LEU A 181 -2.23 4.96 -15.81
C LEU A 181 -0.89 5.13 -15.09
N ALA A 182 -0.88 5.69 -13.87
CA ALA A 182 0.33 5.80 -13.06
C ALA A 182 0.86 4.40 -12.69
N MET A 183 -0.02 3.50 -12.22
CA MET A 183 0.35 2.11 -11.93
C MET A 183 0.88 1.39 -13.18
N MET A 184 0.20 1.51 -14.33
CA MET A 184 0.67 0.94 -15.59
C MET A 184 2.03 1.52 -16.03
N ASN A 185 2.26 2.80 -15.79
CA ASN A 185 3.54 3.44 -16.08
C ASN A 185 4.67 2.84 -15.22
N ALA A 186 4.42 2.67 -13.93
CA ALA A 186 5.37 2.09 -12.98
C ALA A 186 5.70 0.64 -13.35
N VAL A 187 4.67 -0.18 -13.57
CA VAL A 187 4.83 -1.59 -14.00
C VAL A 187 5.62 -1.70 -15.29
N ARG A 188 5.35 -0.84 -16.28
CA ARG A 188 6.07 -0.85 -17.56
C ARG A 188 7.56 -0.56 -17.39
N ILE A 189 7.93 0.29 -16.44
CA ILE A 189 9.33 0.66 -16.18
C ILE A 189 10.06 -0.49 -15.47
N LEU A 190 9.42 -1.12 -14.49
CA LEU A 190 10.04 -2.19 -13.70
C LEU A 190 10.01 -3.57 -14.37
N LYS A 191 9.05 -3.83 -15.26
CA LYS A 191 8.83 -5.17 -15.84
C LYS A 191 8.85 -5.15 -17.38
N PRO A 192 9.94 -5.58 -18.03
CA PRO A 192 9.90 -6.22 -19.35
C PRO A 192 9.63 -7.73 -19.30
N SER A 193 9.70 -8.37 -18.11
CA SER A 193 10.01 -9.81 -18.02
C SER A 193 9.11 -10.67 -17.11
N PHE A 194 8.00 -10.16 -16.57
CA PHE A 194 7.08 -11.02 -15.80
C PHE A 194 6.01 -11.64 -16.71
N PRO A 195 5.76 -12.96 -16.61
CA PRO A 195 4.78 -13.63 -17.44
C PRO A 195 3.36 -13.10 -17.20
N HIS A 196 2.61 -13.17 -18.28
CA HIS A 196 1.30 -12.59 -18.53
C HIS A 196 0.13 -13.20 -17.72
N GLU A 197 0.40 -13.81 -16.55
CA GLU A 197 -0.59 -14.56 -15.75
C GLU A 197 -1.30 -13.72 -14.66
N ASP A 198 -0.81 -12.51 -14.39
CA ASP A 198 -1.44 -11.50 -13.50
C ASP A 198 -2.69 -10.83 -14.10
N ARG A 199 -3.47 -11.54 -14.92
CA ARG A 199 -4.77 -10.99 -15.31
C ARG A 199 -5.67 -11.06 -14.09
N LYS A 200 -6.02 -9.89 -13.52
CA LYS A 200 -7.14 -9.73 -12.59
C LYS A 200 -8.24 -10.69 -13.08
N PRO A 201 -8.67 -11.66 -12.27
CA PRO A 201 -9.67 -12.63 -12.69
C PRO A 201 -10.79 -11.87 -13.37
N ALA A 202 -11.15 -12.24 -14.60
CA ALA A 202 -12.16 -11.52 -15.36
C ALA A 202 -13.40 -11.46 -14.47
N ALA A 203 -13.77 -10.26 -13.99
CA ALA A 203 -14.68 -10.04 -12.87
C ALA A 203 -15.75 -11.12 -12.84
N SER A 204 -15.45 -12.23 -12.14
CA SER A 204 -16.47 -13.22 -11.86
C SER A 204 -17.41 -12.42 -10.99
N ALA A 205 -18.68 -12.38 -11.36
CA ALA A 205 -19.69 -11.80 -10.50
C ALA A 205 -19.56 -12.56 -9.17
N GLU A 206 -18.86 -11.97 -8.20
CA GLU A 206 -18.72 -12.55 -6.88
C GLU A 206 -20.15 -12.62 -6.36
N ASP A 207 -20.65 -13.83 -6.20
CA ASP A 207 -22.02 -14.02 -5.77
C ASP A 207 -22.19 -13.77 -4.27
N VAL A 208 -21.09 -13.56 -3.55
CA VAL A 208 -21.05 -13.38 -2.09
C VAL A 208 -20.09 -12.24 -1.77
N HIS A 209 -20.57 -11.26 -1.01
CA HIS A 209 -19.77 -10.14 -0.49
C HIS A 209 -19.83 -10.10 1.03
N PHE A 210 -18.68 -9.84 1.65
CA PHE A 210 -18.54 -9.68 3.09
C PHE A 210 -18.10 -8.24 3.40
N ASP A 211 -18.83 -7.57 4.28
CA ASP A 211 -18.45 -6.26 4.81
C ASP A 211 -18.27 -6.36 6.34
N LEU A 212 -17.04 -6.22 6.81
CA LEU A 212 -16.74 -6.10 8.25
C LEU A 212 -17.11 -4.69 8.71
N VAL A 213 -17.96 -4.58 9.72
CA VAL A 213 -18.34 -3.28 10.29
C VAL A 213 -17.19 -2.75 11.14
N GLU A 214 -16.71 -1.54 10.81
CA GLU A 214 -15.70 -0.84 11.61
C GLU A 214 -16.20 -0.61 13.04
N LEU A 215 -15.32 -0.87 14.00
CA LEU A 215 -15.61 -0.65 15.41
C LEU A 215 -15.36 0.82 15.76
N ASP A 216 -16.21 1.38 16.60
CA ASP A 216 -15.92 2.65 17.26
C ASP A 216 -14.69 2.54 18.18
N ARG A 217 -14.19 3.68 18.68
CA ARG A 217 -13.09 3.70 19.66
C ARG A 217 -13.47 2.88 20.89
N ILE A 218 -12.77 1.77 21.10
CA ILE A 218 -12.91 0.89 22.26
C ILE A 218 -11.74 1.14 23.20
N LEU A 219 -12.02 1.34 24.50
CA LEU A 219 -10.96 1.48 25.48
C LEU A 219 -10.38 0.12 25.86
N VAL A 220 -9.10 0.12 26.22
CA VAL A 220 -8.43 -1.10 26.70
C VAL A 220 -9.18 -1.64 27.92
N GLY A 221 -9.57 -2.92 27.86
CA GLY A 221 -10.33 -3.62 28.89
C GLY A 221 -11.85 -3.61 28.70
N GLU A 222 -12.37 -2.87 27.72
CA GLU A 222 -13.78 -2.93 27.36
C GLU A 222 -14.06 -4.14 26.45
N SER A 223 -15.27 -4.70 26.59
CA SER A 223 -15.76 -5.70 25.66
C SER A 223 -16.19 -5.03 24.36
N PHE A 224 -15.95 -5.69 23.23
CA PHE A 224 -16.39 -5.23 21.91
C PHE A 224 -17.17 -6.31 21.18
N SER A 225 -17.83 -5.94 20.09
CA SER A 225 -18.63 -6.86 19.27
C SER A 225 -18.37 -6.60 17.80
N VAL A 226 -17.92 -7.62 17.09
CA VAL A 226 -17.65 -7.55 15.65
C VAL A 226 -18.88 -7.97 14.88
N THR A 227 -19.24 -7.21 13.84
CA THR A 227 -20.35 -7.54 12.94
C THR A 227 -19.82 -7.71 11.52
N VAL A 228 -20.21 -8.81 10.86
CA VAL A 228 -19.95 -9.05 9.44
C VAL A 228 -21.27 -9.08 8.70
N HIS A 229 -21.43 -8.21 7.70
CA HIS A 229 -22.56 -8.25 6.80
C HIS A 229 -22.25 -9.14 5.61
N LEU A 230 -23.14 -10.12 5.36
CA LEU A 230 -23.10 -10.98 4.20
C LEU A 230 -24.14 -10.51 3.19
N ARG A 231 -23.74 -10.29 1.94
CA ARG A 231 -24.66 -10.04 0.82
C ARG A 231 -24.47 -11.12 -0.22
N VAL A 232 -25.57 -11.72 -0.66
CA VAL A 232 -25.56 -12.80 -1.65
C VAL A 232 -26.34 -12.35 -2.89
N SER A 233 -25.77 -12.55 -4.07
CA SER A 233 -26.39 -12.27 -5.35
C SER A 233 -27.63 -13.14 -5.55
N PRO A 234 -28.75 -12.59 -6.05
CA PRO A 234 -30.06 -13.25 -6.02
C PRO A 234 -30.21 -14.44 -6.99
N ARG A 235 -29.14 -14.88 -7.67
CA ARG A 235 -29.24 -15.73 -8.87
C ARG A 235 -29.13 -17.23 -8.62
N VAL A 236 -28.61 -17.69 -7.47
CA VAL A 236 -28.42 -19.13 -7.19
C VAL A 236 -28.59 -19.40 -5.68
N GLY A 237 -29.00 -20.60 -5.30
CA GLY A 237 -28.95 -21.05 -3.90
C GLY A 237 -27.53 -21.46 -3.52
N PHE A 238 -26.94 -20.80 -2.53
CA PHE A 238 -25.57 -21.05 -2.09
C PHE A 238 -25.52 -21.66 -0.68
N ARG A 239 -24.52 -22.51 -0.46
CA ARG A 239 -23.99 -22.76 0.88
C ARG A 239 -22.72 -21.93 1.00
N VAL A 240 -22.66 -21.07 2.01
CA VAL A 240 -21.49 -20.24 2.31
C VAL A 240 -20.87 -20.79 3.58
N ASP A 241 -19.62 -21.25 3.49
CA ASP A 241 -18.80 -21.58 4.64
C ASP A 241 -17.85 -20.38 4.88
N SER A 242 -17.80 -19.86 6.10
CA SER A 242 -17.03 -18.66 6.46
C SER A 242 -16.28 -18.85 7.78
N GLY A 243 -15.05 -18.35 7.86
CA GLY A 243 -14.27 -18.28 9.10
C GLY A 243 -14.01 -16.83 9.49
N LEU A 244 -14.08 -16.52 10.79
CA LEU A 244 -13.60 -15.26 11.36
C LEU A 244 -12.43 -15.58 12.29
N ARG A 245 -11.31 -14.91 12.07
CA ARG A 245 -10.11 -15.05 12.89
C ARG A 245 -9.77 -13.71 13.53
N LEU A 246 -9.55 -13.73 14.84
CA LEU A 246 -8.82 -12.67 15.52
C LEU A 246 -7.38 -13.15 15.71
N THR A 247 -6.44 -12.33 15.29
CA THR A 247 -5.01 -12.54 15.51
C THR A 247 -4.52 -11.43 16.43
N ASP A 248 -3.75 -11.78 17.46
CA ASP A 248 -3.00 -10.78 18.22
C ASP A 248 -1.95 -10.16 17.28
N GLY A 249 -1.89 -8.84 17.24
CA GLY A 249 -0.94 -8.08 16.41
C GLY A 249 0.47 -8.04 17.00
N ASP A 250 0.89 -9.09 17.71
CA ASP A 250 2.19 -9.11 18.38
C ASP A 250 3.33 -9.38 17.37
N GLN A 251 4.00 -8.27 17.04
CA GLN A 251 5.38 -8.06 16.56
C GLN A 251 5.84 -8.69 15.24
#